data_AF-A0A3C1C4H9-F1
#
_entry.id   AF-A0A3C1C4H9-F1
#
_cell.length_a   1.000
_cell.length_b   1.000
_cell.length_c   1.000
_cell.angle_alpha   90.00
_cell.angle_beta   90.00
_cell.angle_gamma   90.00
#
_symmetry.space_group_name_H-M   'P 1'
#
loop_
_entity.id
_entity.type
_entity.pdbx_description
1 polymer ?
#
loop_
_entity_poly.entity_id
_entity_poly.type
_entity_poly.pdbx_seq_one_letter_code
_entity_poly.pdbx_strand_id
1 'polypeptide(L)'
;MNVQELEKLLLLEQSGGLSPSQRRALDAELAARPEARGARAQLRALAVAIPPPAAQPAPDAAQRIAARLAQNHRTLAWKPLLAAAAALALLLGIQTFRAPSANAPATVAGLTATEEEWTDPLETDFAELEDLLLAISDESLEFTEL
;
A
#
# COMPACT_ATOMS: atom_id res chain seq x y z
N MET A 1 2.27 28.51 -3.73
CA MET A 1 0.98 28.97 -4.27
C MET A 1 0.60 30.34 -3.72
N ASN A 2 -0.09 31.16 -4.51
CA ASN A 2 -0.62 32.46 -4.07
C ASN A 2 -1.88 32.29 -3.20
N VAL A 3 -2.20 33.29 -2.36
CA VAL A 3 -3.35 33.23 -1.44
C VAL A 3 -4.68 33.06 -2.20
N GLN A 4 -4.86 33.78 -3.31
CA GLN A 4 -6.07 33.70 -4.14
C GLN A 4 -6.26 32.32 -4.79
N GLU A 5 -5.16 31.65 -5.18
CA GLU A 5 -5.22 30.31 -5.76
C GLU A 5 -5.62 29.28 -4.69
N LEU A 6 -5.09 29.43 -3.48
CA LEU A 6 -5.47 28.60 -2.33
C LEU A 6 -6.94 28.77 -1.97
N GLU A 7 -7.46 29.98 -1.91
CA GLU A 7 -8.88 30.24 -1.66
C GLU A 7 -9.76 29.57 -2.73
N LYS A 8 -9.39 29.70 -4.01
CA LYS A 8 -10.12 29.04 -5.10
C LYS A 8 -10.13 27.53 -4.94
N LEU A 9 -9.00 26.91 -4.59
CA LEU A 9 -8.91 25.47 -4.36
C LEU A 9 -9.72 25.03 -3.13
N LEU A 10 -9.73 25.81 -2.05
CA LEU A 10 -10.54 25.53 -0.87
C LEU A 10 -12.05 25.62 -1.16
N LEU A 11 -12.48 26.59 -1.96
CA LEU A 11 -13.87 26.69 -2.40
C LEU A 11 -14.28 25.53 -3.32
N LEU A 12 -13.38 25.12 -4.22
CA LEU A 12 -13.59 23.92 -5.05
C LEU A 12 -13.63 22.63 -4.23
N GLU A 13 -12.91 22.58 -3.10
CA GLU A 13 -13.02 21.48 -2.14
C GLU A 13 -14.44 21.38 -1.57
N GLN A 14 -15.01 22.52 -1.16
CA GLN A 14 -16.35 22.55 -0.56
C GLN A 14 -17.47 22.20 -1.55
N SER A 15 -17.32 22.57 -2.82
CA SER A 15 -18.29 22.22 -3.86
C SER A 15 -18.11 20.81 -4.41
N GLY A 16 -17.03 20.11 -4.06
CA GLY A 16 -16.71 18.77 -4.57
C GLY A 16 -16.14 18.75 -5.99
N GLY A 17 -15.80 19.91 -6.55
CA GLY A 17 -15.31 20.07 -7.93
C GLY A 17 -13.80 19.93 -8.13
N LEU A 18 -13.06 19.41 -7.14
CA LEU A 18 -11.60 19.28 -7.22
C LEU A 18 -11.18 18.16 -8.17
N SER A 19 -10.29 18.49 -9.12
CA SER A 19 -9.58 17.47 -9.90
C SER A 19 -8.55 16.72 -9.04
N PRO A 20 -8.11 15.51 -9.44
CA PRO A 20 -7.11 14.74 -8.69
C PRO A 20 -5.74 15.44 -8.56
N SER A 21 -5.34 16.23 -9.56
CA SER A 21 -4.10 17.00 -9.53
C SER A 21 -4.21 18.20 -8.59
N GLN A 22 -5.34 18.91 -8.63
CA GLN A 22 -5.62 20.03 -7.74
C GLN A 22 -5.73 19.60 -6.28
N ARG A 23 -6.30 18.42 -6.02
CA ARG A 23 -6.36 17.84 -4.67
C ARG A 23 -4.96 17.59 -4.12
N ARG A 24 -4.07 17.00 -4.91
CA ARG A 24 -2.66 16.78 -4.52
C ARG A 24 -1.94 18.10 -4.23
N ALA A 25 -2.15 19.12 -5.06
CA ALA A 25 -1.57 20.45 -4.84
C ALA A 25 -2.09 21.10 -3.54
N LEU A 26 -3.40 21.00 -3.29
CA LEU A 26 -4.02 21.50 -2.07
C LEU A 26 -3.51 20.75 -0.82
N ASP A 27 -3.40 19.43 -0.89
CA ASP A 27 -2.91 18.59 0.22
C ASP A 27 -1.44 18.92 0.56
N ALA A 28 -0.60 19.15 -0.45
CA ALA A 28 0.79 19.59 -0.26
C ALA A 28 0.87 20.96 0.44
N GLU A 29 0.02 21.91 0.04
CA GLU A 29 -0.02 23.25 0.64
C GLU A 29 -0.61 23.25 2.06
N LEU A 30 -1.60 22.40 2.33
CA LEU A 30 -2.13 22.17 3.69
C LEU A 30 -1.11 21.51 4.62
N ALA A 31 -0.26 20.63 4.08
CA ALA A 31 0.83 20.02 4.83
C ALA A 31 1.94 21.04 5.14
N ALA A 32 2.28 21.89 4.17
CA ALA A 32 3.36 22.87 4.29
C ALA A 32 2.99 24.09 5.15
N ARG A 33 1.73 24.57 5.10
CA ARG A 33 1.34 25.85 5.68
C ARG A 33 0.24 25.71 6.75
N PRO A 34 0.50 26.13 8.02
CA PRO A 34 -0.54 26.11 9.06
C PRO A 34 -1.68 27.10 8.78
N GLU A 35 -1.38 28.23 8.13
CA GLU A 35 -2.38 29.24 7.74
C GLU A 35 -3.45 28.68 6.79
N ALA A 36 -3.04 27.82 5.84
CA ALA A 36 -3.94 27.14 4.93
C ALA A 36 -4.92 26.20 5.66
N ARG A 37 -4.43 25.52 6.71
CA ARG A 37 -5.27 24.69 7.60
C ARG A 37 -6.26 25.56 8.38
N GLY A 38 -5.82 26.72 8.86
CA GLY A 38 -6.67 27.71 9.53
C GLY A 38 -7.80 28.20 8.64
N ALA A 39 -7.48 28.61 7.41
CA ALA A 39 -8.48 29.06 6.42
C ALA A 39 -9.50 27.95 6.10
N ARG A 40 -9.04 26.70 5.90
CA ARG A 40 -9.93 25.54 5.71
C ARG A 40 -10.85 25.30 6.90
N ALA A 41 -10.33 25.42 8.12
CA ALA A 41 -11.12 25.26 9.34
C ALA A 41 -12.19 26.35 9.47
N GLN A 42 -11.85 27.62 9.18
CA GLN A 42 -12.80 28.73 9.18
C GLN A 42 -13.93 28.52 8.16
N LEU A 43 -13.59 28.12 6.93
CA LEU A 43 -14.58 27.83 5.89
C LEU A 43 -15.50 26.66 6.27
N ARG A 44 -14.95 25.62 6.93
CA ARG A 44 -15.77 24.51 7.45
C ARG A 44 -16.69 24.95 8.59
N ALA A 45 -16.21 25.81 9.48
CA ALA A 45 -17.02 26.36 10.58
C ALA A 45 -18.21 27.16 10.03
N LEU A 46 -17.99 27.97 8.99
CA LEU A 46 -19.06 28.69 8.31
C LEU A 46 -20.08 27.74 7.65
N ALA A 47 -19.61 26.68 6.99
CA ALA A 47 -20.50 25.70 6.37
C ALA A 47 -21.38 24.97 7.38
N VAL A 48 -20.85 24.65 8.57
CA VAL A 48 -21.62 24.01 9.66
C VAL A 48 -22.63 24.98 10.28
N ALA A 49 -22.34 26.27 10.31
CA ALA A 49 -23.27 27.28 10.81
C ALA A 49 -24.50 27.46 9.91
N ILE A 50 -24.44 27.03 8.65
CA ILE A 50 -25.58 27.05 7.72
C ILE A 50 -26.44 25.82 8.01
N PRO A 51 -27.70 25.99 8.44
CA PRO A 51 -28.58 24.86 8.71
C PRO A 51 -28.78 24.05 7.42
N PRO A 52 -28.70 22.70 7.49
CA PRO A 52 -28.95 21.87 6.32
C PRO A 52 -30.37 22.12 5.82
N PRO A 53 -30.62 21.99 4.49
CA PRO A 53 -31.98 22.03 3.97
C PRO A 53 -32.82 20.97 4.68
N ALA A 54 -34.09 21.28 4.98
CA ALA A 54 -35.03 20.41 5.67
C ALA A 54 -35.48 19.21 4.78
N ALA A 55 -34.54 18.56 4.11
CA ALA A 55 -34.75 17.32 3.40
C ALA A 55 -34.73 16.18 4.42
N GLN A 56 -35.89 15.58 4.66
CA GLN A 56 -35.95 14.34 5.42
C GLN A 56 -35.40 13.22 4.53
N PRO A 57 -34.34 12.50 4.94
CA PRO A 57 -33.90 11.34 4.19
C PRO A 57 -35.03 10.30 4.17
N ALA A 58 -35.14 9.54 3.07
CA ALA A 58 -36.08 8.43 3.00
C ALA A 58 -35.83 7.47 4.18
N PRO A 59 -36.88 6.90 4.81
CA PRO A 59 -36.76 6.10 6.04
C PRO A 59 -35.79 4.91 5.89
N ASP A 60 -35.68 4.33 4.68
CA ASP A 60 -34.81 3.19 4.40
C ASP A 60 -33.39 3.59 3.95
N ALA A 61 -33.10 4.88 3.80
CA ALA A 61 -31.81 5.36 3.28
C ALA A 61 -30.63 4.90 4.15
N ALA A 62 -30.79 4.98 5.49
CA ALA A 62 -29.76 4.56 6.44
C ALA A 62 -29.45 3.06 6.32
N GLN A 63 -30.47 2.22 6.21
CA GLN A 63 -30.31 0.77 6.07
C GLN A 63 -29.62 0.39 4.76
N ARG A 64 -29.97 1.06 3.65
CA ARG A 64 -29.34 0.85 2.35
C ARG A 64 -27.87 1.27 2.32
N ILE A 65 -27.51 2.36 3.00
CA ILE A 65 -26.12 2.81 3.13
C ILE A 65 -25.32 1.82 3.98
N ALA A 66 -25.88 1.38 5.12
CA ALA A 66 -25.25 0.40 5.99
C ALA A 66 -24.98 -0.93 5.27
N ALA A 67 -25.96 -1.43 4.50
CA ALA A 67 -25.81 -2.64 3.70
C ALA A 67 -24.70 -2.53 2.64
N ARG A 68 -24.59 -1.37 1.96
CA ARG A 68 -23.52 -1.12 0.97
C ARG A 68 -22.13 -1.05 1.60
N LEU A 69 -22.00 -0.40 2.76
CA LEU A 69 -20.72 -0.35 3.48
C LEU A 69 -20.28 -1.77 3.90
N ALA A 70 -21.20 -2.57 4.44
CA ALA A 70 -20.89 -3.94 4.85
C ALA A 70 -20.43 -4.83 3.69
N GLN A 71 -20.96 -4.64 2.48
CA GLN A 71 -20.53 -5.38 1.28
C GLN A 71 -19.10 -5.04 0.86
N ASN A 72 -18.68 -3.78 0.99
CA ASN A 72 -17.34 -3.33 0.62
C ASN A 72 -16.27 -3.68 1.67
N HIS A 73 -16.67 -3.97 2.91
CA HIS A 73 -15.76 -4.36 3.99
C HIS A 73 -15.59 -5.89 4.14
N ARG A 74 -15.85 -6.67 3.09
CA ARG A 74 -15.60 -8.11 3.10
C ARG A 74 -14.10 -8.37 3.07
N THR A 75 -13.46 -8.26 4.23
CA THR A 75 -12.06 -8.63 4.45
C THR A 75 -11.88 -10.07 4.01
N LEU A 76 -11.10 -10.30 2.97
CA LEU A 76 -10.63 -11.63 2.62
C LEU A 76 -10.00 -12.22 3.89
N ALA A 77 -10.55 -13.34 4.37
CA ALA A 77 -10.07 -14.00 5.57
C ALA A 77 -8.76 -14.74 5.21
N TRP A 78 -7.62 -14.07 5.31
CA TRP A 78 -6.29 -14.67 5.08
C TRP A 78 -5.80 -15.51 6.26
N LYS A 79 -6.45 -15.35 7.42
CA LYS A 79 -6.18 -16.11 8.65
C LYS A 79 -6.24 -17.64 8.47
N PRO A 80 -7.28 -18.24 7.85
CA PRO A 80 -7.32 -19.69 7.64
C PRO A 80 -6.20 -20.18 6.69
N LEU A 81 -5.80 -19.37 5.70
CA LEU A 81 -4.73 -19.74 4.76
C LEU A 81 -3.37 -19.80 5.47
N LEU A 82 -3.06 -18.81 6.30
CA LEU A 82 -1.83 -18.80 7.10
C LEU A 82 -1.80 -19.92 8.14
N ALA A 83 -2.94 -20.23 8.76
CA ALA A 83 -3.05 -21.34 9.70
C ALA A 83 -2.82 -22.70 9.02
N ALA A 84 -3.33 -22.89 7.80
CA ALA A 84 -3.11 -24.10 7.01
C ALA A 84 -1.63 -24.22 6.58
N ALA A 85 -1.00 -23.13 6.16
CA ALA A 85 0.42 -23.11 5.80
C ALA A 85 1.34 -23.44 7.00
N ALA A 86 1.05 -22.88 8.18
CA ALA A 86 1.80 -23.18 9.40
C ALA A 86 1.65 -24.64 9.84
N ALA A 87 0.45 -25.21 9.70
CA ALA A 87 0.20 -26.63 9.99
C ALA A 87 0.99 -27.55 9.04
N LEU A 88 1.05 -27.22 7.75
CA LEU A 88 1.87 -27.96 6.77
C LEU A 88 3.36 -27.88 7.09
N ALA A 89 3.88 -26.71 7.44
CA ALA A 89 5.28 -26.52 7.80
C ALA A 89 5.68 -27.33 9.05
N LEU A 90 4.82 -27.36 10.08
CA LEU A 90 5.02 -28.22 11.25
C LEU A 90 5.00 -29.70 10.90
N LEU A 91 4.09 -30.12 10.01
CA LEU A 91 3.95 -31.51 9.62
C LEU A 91 5.18 -32.00 8.81
N LEU A 92 5.72 -31.17 7.92
CA LEU A 92 6.99 -31.47 7.23
C LEU A 92 8.18 -31.50 8.21
N GLY A 93 8.28 -30.54 9.13
CA GLY A 93 9.37 -30.50 10.11
C GLY A 93 9.39 -31.70 11.07
N ILE A 94 8.21 -32.22 11.44
CA ILE A 94 8.10 -33.42 12.28
C ILE A 94 8.50 -34.68 11.51
N GLN A 95 8.21 -34.76 10.20
CA GLN A 95 8.64 -35.90 9.38
C GLN A 95 10.17 -35.92 9.20
N THR A 96 10.81 -34.77 9.02
CA THR A 96 12.28 -34.70 8.86
C THR A 96 13.04 -35.04 10.15
N PHE A 97 12.46 -34.76 11.33
CA PHE A 97 13.10 -35.04 12.62
C PHE A 97 12.89 -36.47 13.13
N ARG A 98 11.99 -37.25 12.51
CA ARG A 98 11.73 -38.64 12.91
C ARG A 98 12.66 -39.61 12.18
N ALA A 99 13.96 -39.47 12.40
CA ALA A 99 14.91 -40.57 12.24
C ALA A 99 15.47 -40.89 13.63
N PRO A 100 15.22 -42.10 14.14
CA PRO A 100 16.39 -42.92 14.41
C PRO A 100 16.14 -44.42 14.20
N SER A 101 17.05 -45.08 13.48
CA SER A 101 17.56 -46.36 13.97
C SER A 101 18.99 -46.58 13.48
N ALA A 102 19.85 -46.72 14.48
CA ALA A 102 21.24 -47.10 14.45
C ALA A 102 21.57 -48.23 13.46
N ASN A 103 22.56 -47.98 12.60
CA ASN A 103 23.71 -48.87 12.35
C ASN A 103 24.54 -48.33 11.18
N ALA A 104 25.66 -47.65 11.48
CA ALA A 104 26.93 -47.76 10.73
C ALA A 104 27.99 -46.83 11.34
N PRO A 105 29.27 -47.24 11.34
CA PRO A 105 30.31 -46.67 12.19
C PRO A 105 30.89 -45.36 11.66
N ALA A 106 31.47 -44.61 12.59
CA ALA A 106 32.19 -43.37 12.38
C ALA A 106 33.27 -43.49 11.28
N THR A 107 33.09 -42.76 10.19
CA THR A 107 34.17 -42.26 9.35
C THR A 107 34.38 -40.79 9.69
N VAL A 108 35.47 -40.52 10.41
CA VAL A 108 36.08 -39.20 10.48
C VAL A 108 36.59 -38.89 9.08
N ALA A 109 35.86 -38.06 8.34
CA ALA A 109 36.31 -37.51 7.06
C ALA A 109 36.01 -36.00 7.06
N GLY A 110 37.09 -35.23 7.18
CA GLY A 110 37.20 -33.86 6.69
C GLY A 110 36.16 -32.86 7.18
N LEU A 111 36.46 -32.17 8.29
CA LEU A 111 36.16 -30.74 8.38
C LEU A 111 37.08 -30.00 7.41
N THR A 112 36.86 -30.17 6.12
CA THR A 112 37.14 -29.09 5.18
C THR A 112 35.91 -28.22 5.23
N ALA A 113 36.03 -27.06 5.87
CA ALA A 113 35.12 -25.96 5.63
C ALA A 113 35.21 -25.64 4.13
N THR A 114 34.37 -26.30 3.34
CA THR A 114 33.85 -25.69 2.14
C THR A 114 32.96 -24.58 2.68
N GLU A 115 33.48 -23.36 2.69
CA GLU A 115 32.63 -22.18 2.58
C GLU A 115 31.77 -22.46 1.34
N GLU A 116 30.58 -23.01 1.57
CA GLU A 116 29.53 -23.02 0.58
C GLU A 116 29.33 -21.54 0.29
N GLU A 117 29.92 -21.09 -0.80
CA GLU A 117 29.66 -19.83 -1.44
C GLU A 117 28.14 -19.74 -1.55
N TRP A 118 27.53 -19.02 -0.62
CA TRP A 118 26.12 -18.67 -0.65
C TRP A 118 25.98 -17.81 -1.91
N THR A 119 25.82 -18.46 -3.06
CA THR A 119 25.41 -17.79 -4.28
C THR A 119 24.01 -17.30 -3.97
N ASP A 120 23.91 -16.03 -3.57
CA ASP A 120 22.63 -15.43 -3.26
C ASP A 120 21.82 -15.50 -4.56
N PRO A 121 20.73 -16.29 -4.63
CA PRO A 121 19.96 -16.41 -5.85
C PRO A 121 19.42 -15.04 -6.31
N LEU A 122 19.36 -14.07 -5.39
CA LEU A 122 18.97 -12.69 -5.66
C LEU A 122 20.06 -11.88 -6.37
N GLU A 123 21.32 -12.28 -6.33
CA GLU A 123 22.42 -11.55 -6.97
C GLU A 123 22.35 -11.67 -8.49
N THR A 124 21.84 -12.81 -8.99
CA THR A 124 21.52 -12.98 -10.42
C THR A 124 20.33 -12.11 -10.82
N ASP A 125 19.27 -12.10 -10.02
CA ASP A 125 18.08 -11.27 -10.26
C ASP A 125 18.43 -9.77 -10.20
N PHE A 126 19.33 -9.35 -9.30
CA PHE A 126 19.81 -7.99 -9.20
C PHE A 126 20.67 -7.59 -10.41
N ALA A 127 21.54 -8.49 -10.88
CA ALA A 127 22.33 -8.24 -12.09
C ALA A 127 21.44 -8.11 -13.33
N GLU A 128 20.40 -8.94 -13.47
CA GLU A 128 19.40 -8.82 -14.56
C GLU A 128 18.62 -7.50 -14.47
N LEU A 129 18.25 -7.07 -13.25
CA LEU A 129 17.57 -5.79 -13.04
C LEU A 129 18.47 -4.60 -13.36
N GLU A 130 19.77 -4.67 -13.02
CA GLU A 130 20.74 -3.62 -13.32
C GLU A 130 20.97 -3.50 -14.84
N ASP A 131 21.08 -4.63 -15.54
CA ASP A 131 21.22 -4.67 -17.00
C ASP A 131 19.96 -4.12 -17.71
N LEU A 132 18.77 -4.41 -17.18
CA LEU A 132 17.51 -3.87 -17.68
C LEU A 132 17.41 -2.35 -17.44
N LEU A 133 17.88 -1.87 -16.30
CA LEU A 133 17.91 -0.43 -15.97
C LEU A 133 18.94 0.32 -16.84
N LEU A 134 20.09 -0.31 -17.12
CA LEU A 134 21.07 0.17 -18.08
C LEU A 134 20.51 0.23 -19.50
N ALA A 135 19.83 -0.82 -19.94
CA ALA A 135 19.17 -0.86 -21.25
C ALA A 135 18.13 0.26 -21.41
N ILE A 136 17.30 0.50 -20.39
CA ILE A 136 16.32 1.61 -20.38
C ILE A 136 17.02 2.98 -20.32
N SER A 137 18.17 3.07 -19.67
CA SER A 137 18.91 4.34 -19.54
C SER A 137 19.71 4.71 -20.79
N ASP A 138 20.14 3.73 -21.58
CA ASP A 138 20.84 3.90 -22.85
C ASP A 138 19.85 4.05 -24.02
N GLU A 139 18.62 3.53 -23.87
CA GLU A 139 17.49 3.89 -24.71
C GLU A 139 17.02 5.31 -24.32
N SER A 140 17.79 6.31 -24.74
CA SER A 140 17.34 7.69 -24.79
C SER A 140 15.96 7.70 -25.44
N LEU A 141 14.93 7.99 -24.63
CA LEU A 141 13.56 8.19 -25.07
C LEU A 141 13.55 9.26 -26.16
N GLU A 142 13.76 8.85 -27.41
CA GLU A 142 13.39 9.63 -28.58
C GLU A 142 11.86 9.69 -28.53
N PHE A 143 11.34 10.69 -27.81
CA PHE A 143 10.01 11.21 -28.03
C PHE A 143 9.95 11.68 -29.48
N THR A 144 9.63 10.75 -30.37
CA THR A 144 9.26 11.07 -31.74
C THR A 144 7.91 11.77 -31.65
N GLU A 145 7.93 13.10 -31.60
CA GLU A 145 6.76 13.89 -31.97
C GLU A 145 6.42 13.53 -33.42
N LEU A 146 5.28 12.87 -33.62
CA LEU A 146 4.47 12.91 -34.85
C LEU A 146 3.04 12.43 -34.55
#